data_AF-A0A8H6XBV8-F1
#
_entry.id   AF-A0A8H6XBV8-F1
#
_cell.length_a   1.000
_cell.length_b   1.000
_cell.length_c   1.000
_cell.angle_alpha   90.00
_cell.angle_beta   90.00
_cell.angle_gamma   90.00
#
_symmetry.space_group_name_H-M   'P 1'
#
loop_
_entity.id
_entity.type
_entity.pdbx_description
1 polymer ?
#
loop_
_entity_poly.entity_id
_entity_poly.type
_entity_poly.pdbx_seq_one_letter_code
_entity_poly.pdbx_strand_id
1 'polypeptide(L)'
;MQFCMHYAFESIQKARCMLDNVSRWLRPGGTFIGTIPNADQLLQNLEGVPPDAPDLTFGNEVYKIRFEDRKHTPLFGHKYWFYLQDAVENVPEYIVKWDNFVQMAAESGLHPIYKEEFHDVFSEHREHPEFGPLMVKMKVVDANGESSMDEDQWEAANIYIAFAFEKR
;
A
#
# COMPACT_ATOMS: atom_id res chain seq x y z
N MET A 1 2.53 10.59 -2.48
CA MET A 1 1.19 10.11 -2.85
C MET A 1 0.76 9.07 -1.83
N GLN A 2 -0.09 9.46 -0.89
CA GLN A 2 -0.53 8.59 0.20
C GLN A 2 -1.84 7.92 -0.19
N PHE A 3 -1.90 6.59 -0.12
CA PHE A 3 -3.12 5.78 -0.29
C PHE A 3 -3.93 6.08 -1.57
N CYS A 4 -3.26 6.32 -2.70
CA CYS A 4 -4.00 6.68 -3.92
C CYS A 4 -3.39 6.22 -5.25
N MET A 5 -2.12 5.85 -5.30
CA MET A 5 -1.50 5.53 -6.60
C MET A 5 -1.98 4.21 -7.19
N HIS A 6 -2.45 3.27 -6.38
CA HIS A 6 -3.00 1.99 -6.83
C HIS A 6 -4.25 2.19 -7.73
N TYR A 7 -5.00 3.30 -7.59
CA TYR A 7 -6.10 3.63 -8.50
C TYR A 7 -5.64 3.86 -9.95
N ALA A 8 -4.40 4.32 -10.16
CA ALA A 8 -3.85 4.53 -11.49
C ALA A 8 -3.48 3.22 -12.21
N PHE A 9 -3.36 2.10 -11.49
CA PHE A 9 -2.96 0.80 -12.04
C PHE A 9 -4.11 0.04 -12.73
N GLU A 10 -5.28 0.67 -12.88
CA GLU A 10 -6.34 0.20 -13.76
C GLU A 10 -5.84 -0.05 -15.19
N SER A 11 -4.97 0.82 -15.70
CA SER A 11 -4.37 0.66 -17.02
C SER A 11 -2.95 1.22 -17.07
N ILE A 12 -2.14 0.67 -17.97
CA ILE A 12 -0.76 1.15 -18.19
C ILE A 12 -0.71 2.63 -18.58
N GLN A 13 -1.69 3.14 -19.33
CA GLN A 13 -1.74 4.54 -19.73
C GLN A 13 -1.97 5.46 -18.52
N LYS A 14 -2.84 5.07 -17.59
CA LYS A 14 -3.10 5.82 -16.36
C LYS A 14 -1.89 5.80 -15.44
N ALA A 15 -1.27 4.64 -15.24
CA ALA A 15 -0.05 4.50 -14.44
C ALA A 15 1.13 5.32 -15.00
N ARG A 16 1.34 5.31 -16.33
CA ARG A 16 2.34 6.16 -16.98
C ARG A 16 2.04 7.65 -16.83
N CYS A 17 0.80 8.05 -17.04
CA CYS A 17 0.38 9.44 -16.86
C CYS A 17 0.63 9.92 -15.42
N MET A 18 0.32 9.09 -14.42
CA MET A 18 0.60 9.38 -13.02
C MET A 18 2.11 9.58 -12.77
N LEU A 19 2.96 8.67 -13.25
CA LEU A 19 4.42 8.76 -13.09
C LEU A 19 5.02 9.97 -13.80
N ASP A 20 4.56 10.28 -15.02
CA ASP A 20 4.95 11.47 -15.78
C ASP A 20 4.55 12.75 -15.03
N ASN A 21 3.32 12.82 -14.48
CA ASN A 21 2.89 13.96 -13.68
C ASN A 21 3.77 14.18 -12.44
N VAL A 22 4.14 13.11 -11.73
CA VAL A 22 5.06 13.20 -10.59
C VAL A 22 6.43 13.66 -11.05
N SER A 23 7.04 12.95 -12.00
CA SER A 23 8.41 13.20 -12.41
C SER A 23 8.56 14.59 -13.03
N ARG A 24 7.65 15.03 -13.91
CA ARG A 24 7.73 16.31 -14.61
C ARG A 24 7.94 17.50 -13.67
N TRP A 25 7.25 17.50 -12.54
CA TRP A 25 7.26 18.62 -11.59
C TRP A 25 8.25 18.45 -10.44
N LEU A 26 8.76 17.23 -10.24
CA LEU A 26 9.81 16.98 -9.27
C LEU A 26 11.14 17.52 -9.80
N ARG A 27 11.89 18.23 -8.96
CA ARG A 27 13.24 18.68 -9.31
C ARG A 27 14.21 17.50 -9.32
N PRO A 28 15.31 17.53 -10.10
CA PRO A 28 16.41 16.57 -9.93
C PRO A 28 16.87 16.53 -8.46
N GLY A 29 17.10 15.33 -7.93
CA GLY A 29 17.36 15.07 -6.51
C GLY A 29 16.12 15.14 -5.60
N GLY A 30 14.93 15.43 -6.14
CA GLY A 30 13.69 15.45 -5.37
C GLY A 30 13.18 14.05 -5.05
N THR A 31 12.43 13.92 -3.96
CA THR A 31 11.90 12.64 -3.48
C THR A 31 10.40 12.50 -3.73
N PHE A 32 10.01 11.40 -4.38
CA PHE A 32 8.64 10.94 -4.49
C PHE A 32 8.37 9.87 -3.41
N ILE A 33 7.62 10.26 -2.38
CA ILE A 33 7.22 9.36 -1.28
C ILE A 33 5.77 8.89 -1.46
N GLY A 34 5.44 7.70 -0.99
CA GLY A 34 4.05 7.23 -0.98
C GLY A 34 3.83 5.93 -0.21
N THR A 35 2.56 5.52 -0.20
CA THR A 35 2.10 4.28 0.43
C THR A 35 1.19 3.52 -0.52
N ILE A 36 1.35 2.20 -0.57
CA ILE A 36 0.54 1.30 -1.39
C ILE A 36 0.30 -0.03 -0.69
N PRO A 37 -0.82 -0.71 -1.00
CA PRO A 37 -1.01 -2.10 -0.60
C PRO A 37 0.12 -3.00 -1.11
N ASN A 38 0.57 -3.92 -0.27
CA ASN A 38 1.59 -4.91 -0.54
C ASN A 38 1.02 -5.99 -1.46
N ALA A 39 1.37 -5.93 -2.75
CA ALA A 39 0.88 -6.88 -3.73
C ALA A 39 1.19 -8.33 -3.37
N ASP A 40 2.36 -8.62 -2.79
CA ASP A 40 2.78 -9.98 -2.50
C ASP A 40 1.90 -10.59 -1.40
N GLN A 41 1.66 -9.82 -0.33
CA GLN A 41 0.74 -10.22 0.75
C GLN A 41 -0.71 -10.38 0.27
N LEU A 42 -1.20 -9.44 -0.54
CA LEU A 42 -2.57 -9.52 -1.08
C LEU A 42 -2.76 -10.75 -1.97
N LEU A 43 -1.78 -11.06 -2.81
CA LEU A 43 -1.83 -12.23 -3.69
C LEU A 43 -1.67 -13.53 -2.90
N GLN A 44 -0.82 -13.57 -1.88
CA GLN A 44 -0.69 -14.72 -0.98
C GLN A 44 -2.01 -15.01 -0.25
N ASN A 45 -2.70 -13.98 0.26
CA ASN A 45 -4.00 -14.13 0.89
C ASN A 45 -5.06 -14.62 -0.10
N LEU A 46 -5.04 -14.13 -1.34
CA LEU A 46 -5.91 -14.60 -2.41
C LEU A 46 -5.68 -16.08 -2.74
N GLU A 47 -4.43 -16.54 -2.76
CA GLU A 47 -4.09 -17.96 -2.94
C GLU A 47 -4.64 -18.84 -1.81
N GLY A 48 -4.67 -18.31 -0.58
CA GLY A 48 -5.24 -18.98 0.60
C GLY A 48 -6.76 -19.15 0.57
N VAL A 49 -7.49 -18.36 -0.25
CA VAL A 49 -8.95 -18.54 -0.40
C VAL A 49 -9.23 -19.91 -1.04
N PRO A 50 -10.17 -20.73 -0.53
CA PRO A 50 -10.52 -22.01 -1.13
C PRO A 50 -11.09 -21.89 -2.56
N PRO A 51 -10.82 -22.84 -3.48
CA PRO A 51 -11.35 -22.80 -4.85
C PRO A 51 -12.88 -22.87 -4.95
N ASP A 52 -13.54 -23.46 -3.95
CA ASP A 52 -14.99 -23.63 -3.83
C ASP A 52 -15.66 -22.52 -3.00
N ALA A 53 -14.90 -21.53 -2.56
CA ALA A 53 -15.45 -20.37 -1.87
C ALA A 53 -16.47 -19.62 -2.77
N PRO A 54 -17.56 -19.09 -2.20
CA PRO A 54 -18.60 -18.40 -2.96
C PRO A 54 -18.09 -17.11 -3.62
N ASP A 55 -17.06 -16.50 -3.05
CA ASP A 55 -16.35 -15.34 -3.57
C ASP A 55 -14.85 -15.37 -3.21
N LEU A 56 -14.09 -14.44 -3.80
CA LEU A 56 -12.65 -14.31 -3.59
C LEU A 56 -12.36 -13.27 -2.50
N THR A 57 -12.98 -13.45 -1.35
CA THR A 57 -12.92 -12.49 -0.23
C THR A 57 -12.05 -13.01 0.90
N PHE A 58 -11.26 -12.12 1.51
CA PHE A 58 -10.56 -12.33 2.77
C PHE A 58 -10.51 -11.03 3.58
N GLY A 59 -10.14 -11.14 4.85
CA GLY A 59 -10.09 -10.02 5.81
C GLY A 59 -10.66 -10.43 7.16
N ASN A 60 -10.94 -9.44 8.00
CA ASN A 60 -11.40 -9.62 9.38
C ASN A 60 -12.64 -8.73 9.67
N GLU A 61 -12.89 -8.37 10.93
CA GLU A 61 -14.06 -7.57 11.29
C GLU A 61 -13.95 -6.13 10.80
N VAL A 62 -12.74 -5.58 10.71
CA VAL A 62 -12.52 -4.16 10.38
C VAL A 62 -12.18 -3.91 8.92
N TYR A 63 -11.66 -4.88 8.18
CA TYR A 63 -11.38 -4.73 6.74
C TYR A 63 -11.76 -5.96 5.93
N LYS A 64 -12.11 -5.75 4.66
CA LYS A 64 -12.39 -6.83 3.71
C LYS A 64 -11.81 -6.50 2.34
N ILE A 65 -11.20 -7.50 1.72
CA ILE A 65 -10.68 -7.42 0.36
C ILE A 65 -11.35 -8.50 -0.45
N ARG A 66 -11.98 -8.09 -1.55
CA ARG A 66 -12.61 -9.01 -2.49
C ARG A 66 -12.01 -8.86 -3.86
N PHE A 67 -11.41 -9.91 -4.40
CA PHE A 67 -10.86 -9.91 -5.76
C PHE A 67 -11.93 -10.17 -6.82
N GLU A 68 -11.73 -9.58 -8.00
CA GLU A 68 -12.55 -9.88 -9.19
C GLU A 68 -12.23 -11.27 -9.75
N ASP A 69 -10.94 -11.64 -9.80
CA ASP A 69 -10.48 -12.96 -10.21
C ASP A 69 -9.10 -13.32 -9.63
N ARG A 70 -8.70 -14.59 -9.79
CA ARG A 70 -7.38 -15.12 -9.39
C ARG A 70 -6.28 -14.91 -10.43
N LYS A 71 -6.56 -14.25 -11.55
CA LYS A 71 -5.60 -14.17 -12.66
C LYS A 71 -4.56 -13.10 -12.35
N HIS A 72 -3.30 -13.51 -12.34
CA HIS A 72 -2.18 -12.57 -12.20
C HIS A 72 -1.81 -11.84 -13.50
N THR A 73 -2.59 -12.05 -14.57
CA THR A 73 -2.41 -11.47 -15.90
C THR A 73 -3.74 -10.94 -16.45
N PRO A 74 -3.75 -9.75 -17.06
CA PRO A 74 -2.63 -8.84 -17.35
C PRO A 74 -2.03 -8.14 -16.11
N LEU A 75 -0.85 -7.51 -16.24
CA LEU A 75 -0.15 -6.82 -15.14
C LEU A 75 -0.88 -5.58 -14.58
N PHE A 76 -1.82 -5.03 -15.35
CA PHE A 76 -2.63 -3.88 -14.98
C PHE A 76 -4.10 -4.27 -14.97
N GLY A 77 -4.90 -3.57 -14.19
CA GLY A 77 -6.33 -3.82 -14.10
C GLY A 77 -6.70 -5.04 -13.26
N HIS A 78 -5.75 -5.69 -12.57
CA HIS A 78 -6.05 -6.75 -11.62
C HIS A 78 -6.74 -6.13 -10.39
N LYS A 79 -8.08 -6.24 -10.40
CA LYS A 79 -8.98 -5.45 -9.57
C LYS A 79 -9.37 -6.20 -8.30
N TYR A 80 -9.43 -5.46 -7.21
CA TYR A 80 -10.10 -5.87 -5.98
C TYR A 80 -10.92 -4.70 -5.44
N TRP A 81 -11.87 -5.00 -4.57
CA TRP A 81 -12.58 -4.00 -3.79
C TRP A 81 -12.05 -4.01 -2.36
N PHE A 82 -11.74 -2.83 -1.84
CA PHE A 82 -11.28 -2.62 -0.48
C PHE A 82 -12.40 -1.99 0.36
N TYR A 83 -12.71 -2.63 1.49
CA TYR A 83 -13.55 -2.13 2.56
C TYR A 83 -12.68 -1.95 3.80
N LEU A 84 -12.80 -0.81 4.47
CA LEU A 84 -12.23 -0.54 5.78
C LEU A 84 -13.26 0.21 6.61
N GLN A 85 -13.61 -0.35 7.76
CA GLN A 85 -14.60 0.21 8.66
C GLN A 85 -14.28 1.69 8.95
N ASP A 86 -15.31 2.53 8.90
CA ASP A 86 -15.26 3.98 9.17
C ASP A 86 -14.37 4.82 8.23
N ALA A 87 -13.68 4.21 7.25
CA ALA A 87 -12.74 4.90 6.37
C ALA A 87 -12.99 4.70 4.87
N VAL A 88 -13.31 3.47 4.43
CA VAL A 88 -13.49 3.12 3.02
C VAL A 88 -14.65 2.16 2.85
N GLU A 89 -15.69 2.56 2.11
CA GLU A 89 -16.89 1.73 1.99
C GLU A 89 -16.71 0.53 1.04
N ASN A 90 -16.35 0.72 -0.23
CA ASN A 90 -16.15 -0.41 -1.15
C ASN A 90 -15.51 0.06 -2.46
N VAL A 91 -14.30 0.60 -2.37
CA VAL A 91 -13.66 1.28 -3.51
C VAL A 91 -12.87 0.28 -4.35
N PRO A 92 -12.99 0.30 -5.68
CA PRO A 92 -12.15 -0.54 -6.54
C PRO A 92 -10.71 -0.03 -6.53
N GLU A 93 -9.79 -0.94 -6.24
CA GLU A 93 -8.35 -0.76 -6.25
C GLU A 93 -7.69 -1.76 -7.19
N TYR A 94 -6.42 -1.54 -7.52
CA TYR A 94 -5.69 -2.37 -8.48
C TYR A 94 -4.33 -2.78 -7.93
N ILE A 95 -3.94 -4.02 -8.20
CA ILE A 95 -2.66 -4.57 -7.74
C ILE A 95 -1.48 -3.80 -8.36
N VAL A 96 -0.53 -3.44 -7.51
CA VAL A 96 0.72 -2.77 -7.87
C VAL A 96 1.88 -3.73 -7.63
N LYS A 97 2.23 -4.54 -8.64
CA LYS A 97 3.43 -5.39 -8.54
C LYS A 97 4.68 -4.52 -8.44
N TRP A 98 5.45 -4.69 -7.38
CA TRP A 98 6.58 -3.81 -7.04
C TRP A 98 7.60 -3.68 -8.17
N ASP A 99 8.06 -4.79 -8.73
CA ASP A 99 9.09 -4.78 -9.79
C ASP A 99 8.61 -4.06 -11.05
N ASN A 100 7.34 -4.26 -11.42
CA ASN A 100 6.72 -3.54 -12.54
C ASN A 100 6.63 -2.04 -12.25
N PHE A 101 6.25 -1.66 -11.02
CA PHE A 101 6.23 -0.25 -10.63
C PHE A 101 7.62 0.40 -10.68
N VAL A 102 8.65 -0.27 -10.18
CA VAL A 102 10.05 0.20 -10.25
C VAL A 102 10.51 0.36 -11.70
N GLN A 103 10.22 -0.63 -12.56
CA GLN A 103 10.58 -0.57 -13.97
C GLN A 103 9.93 0.64 -14.67
N MET A 104 8.63 0.87 -14.45
CA MET A 104 7.93 2.02 -15.03
C MET A 104 8.42 3.35 -14.47
N ALA A 105 8.69 3.41 -13.16
CA ALA A 105 9.20 4.62 -12.51
C ALA A 105 10.56 5.03 -13.11
N ALA A 106 11.42 4.05 -13.39
CA ALA A 106 12.71 4.28 -14.02
C ALA A 106 12.60 4.89 -15.44
N GLU A 107 11.56 4.55 -16.21
CA GLU A 107 11.27 5.21 -17.51
C GLU A 107 11.07 6.73 -17.35
N SER A 108 10.67 7.18 -16.16
CA SER A 108 10.46 8.59 -15.80
C SER A 108 11.61 9.18 -14.97
N GLY A 109 12.77 8.51 -14.87
CA GLY A 109 13.92 8.95 -14.09
C GLY A 109 13.74 8.85 -12.57
N LEU A 110 12.74 8.10 -12.10
CA LEU A 110 12.51 7.86 -10.67
C LEU A 110 13.14 6.53 -10.26
N HIS A 111 14.01 6.54 -9.26
CA HIS A 111 14.72 5.36 -8.78
C HIS A 111 14.43 5.09 -7.31
N PRO A 112 14.11 3.85 -6.92
CA PRO A 112 13.73 3.54 -5.55
C PRO A 112 14.92 3.76 -4.62
N ILE A 113 14.64 4.38 -3.47
CA ILE A 113 15.60 4.60 -2.37
C ILE A 113 15.09 4.03 -1.04
N TYR A 114 13.82 3.66 -0.97
CA TYR A 114 13.19 3.11 0.23
C TYR A 114 11.97 2.25 -0.14
N LYS A 115 11.79 1.12 0.55
CA LYS A 115 10.60 0.26 0.51
C LYS A 115 10.57 -0.54 1.81
N GLU A 116 9.59 -0.30 2.67
CA GLU A 116 9.42 -1.04 3.93
C GLU A 116 7.94 -1.30 4.20
N GLU A 117 7.62 -2.39 4.87
CA GLU A 117 6.26 -2.67 5.32
C GLU A 117 5.91 -1.80 6.52
N PHE A 118 4.63 -1.44 6.70
CA PHE A 118 4.23 -0.55 7.79
C PHE A 118 4.61 -1.06 9.18
N HIS A 119 4.59 -2.38 9.38
CA HIS A 119 5.00 -2.99 10.63
C HIS A 119 6.50 -2.79 10.90
N ASP A 120 7.34 -2.87 9.86
CA ASP A 120 8.78 -2.61 9.96
C ASP A 120 9.05 -1.13 10.24
N VAL A 121 8.38 -0.22 9.53
CA VAL A 121 8.45 1.24 9.79
C VAL A 121 8.09 1.55 11.24
N PHE A 122 7.01 0.96 11.76
CA PHE A 122 6.60 1.16 13.14
C PHE A 122 7.64 0.59 14.12
N SER A 123 8.08 -0.65 13.90
CA SER A 123 9.06 -1.33 14.76
C SER A 123 10.39 -0.57 14.84
N GLU A 124 10.89 -0.07 13.71
CA GLU A 124 12.15 0.68 13.65
C GLU A 124 12.07 2.04 14.35
N HIS A 125 10.93 2.73 14.25
CA HIS A 125 10.81 4.12 14.65
C HIS A 125 10.08 4.36 15.96
N ARG A 126 9.43 3.34 16.53
CA ARG A 126 8.58 3.51 17.73
C ARG A 126 9.33 4.01 18.97
N GLU A 127 10.61 3.66 19.09
CA GLU A 127 11.47 4.08 20.21
C GLU A 127 12.30 5.32 19.89
N HIS A 128 12.15 5.90 18.69
CA HIS A 128 12.91 7.09 18.30
C HIS A 128 12.54 8.28 19.20
N PRO A 129 13.51 9.05 19.73
CA PRO A 129 13.26 10.12 20.69
C PRO A 129 12.30 11.21 20.20
N GLU A 130 12.18 11.40 18.89
CA GLU A 130 11.25 12.35 18.28
C GLU A 130 9.92 11.71 17.89
N PHE A 131 9.92 10.46 17.42
CA PHE A 131 8.72 9.84 16.84
C PHE A 131 7.87 9.14 17.90
N GLY A 132 8.48 8.49 18.89
CA GLY A 132 7.79 7.87 20.02
C GLY A 132 6.82 8.83 20.72
N PRO A 133 7.27 10.02 21.17
CA PRO A 133 6.38 11.01 21.79
C PRO A 133 5.25 11.50 20.88
N LEU A 134 5.50 11.58 19.56
CA LEU A 134 4.48 11.96 18.59
C LEU A 134 3.39 10.90 18.47
N MET A 135 3.74 9.60 18.49
CA MET A 135 2.75 8.53 18.46
C MET A 135 1.83 8.53 19.68
N VAL A 136 2.37 8.81 20.88
CA VAL A 136 1.57 8.99 22.10
C VAL A 136 0.61 10.18 21.94
N LYS A 137 1.12 11.31 21.43
CA LYS A 137 0.31 12.52 21.20
C LYS A 137 -0.80 12.29 20.17
N MET A 138 -0.53 11.50 19.14
CA MET A 138 -1.48 11.11 18.10
C MET A 138 -2.41 9.97 18.53
N LYS A 139 -2.21 9.39 19.72
CA LYS A 139 -2.97 8.26 20.27
C LYS A 139 -2.88 6.98 19.42
N VAL A 140 -1.72 6.77 18.81
CA VAL A 140 -1.40 5.49 18.14
C VAL A 140 -0.99 4.47 19.20
N VAL A 141 -0.19 4.90 20.17
CA VAL A 141 0.19 4.12 21.36
C VAL A 141 -0.14 4.90 22.63
N ASP A 142 -0.31 4.21 23.74
CA ASP A 142 -0.50 4.82 25.05
C ASP A 142 0.84 5.26 25.68
N ALA A 143 0.79 5.80 26.90
CA ALA A 143 2.00 6.26 27.62
C ALA A 143 2.95 5.12 28.02
N ASN A 144 2.49 3.86 28.02
CA ASN A 144 3.29 2.67 28.29
C ASN A 144 3.87 2.07 26.99
N GLY A 145 3.52 2.62 25.82
CA GLY A 145 3.92 2.10 24.52
C GLY A 145 3.05 0.94 24.01
N GLU A 146 1.91 0.69 24.65
CA GLU A 146 0.92 -0.28 24.19
C GLU A 146 0.09 0.32 23.05
N SER A 147 -0.20 -0.48 22.01
CA SER A 147 -0.99 0.02 20.89
C SER A 147 -2.43 0.28 21.32
N SER A 148 -3.01 1.38 20.84
CA SER A 148 -4.46 1.62 20.95
C SER A 148 -5.26 0.83 19.91
N MET A 149 -4.58 0.18 18.96
CA MET A 149 -5.17 -0.68 17.94
C MET A 149 -5.26 -2.12 18.40
N ASP A 150 -6.39 -2.76 18.13
CA ASP A 150 -6.55 -4.21 18.30
C ASP A 150 -5.86 -5.01 17.17
N GLU A 151 -5.86 -6.34 17.30
CA GLU A 151 -5.21 -7.24 16.34
C GLU A 151 -5.77 -7.08 14.92
N ASP A 152 -7.10 -6.90 14.80
CA ASP A 152 -7.79 -6.76 13.53
C ASP A 152 -7.39 -5.45 12.80
N GLN A 153 -7.29 -4.36 13.55
CA GLN A 153 -6.83 -3.06 13.06
C GLN A 153 -5.35 -3.09 12.67
N TRP A 154 -4.52 -3.81 13.44
CA TRP A 154 -3.11 -4.02 13.09
C TRP A 154 -2.95 -4.79 11.79
N GLU A 155 -3.70 -5.87 11.60
CA GLU A 155 -3.71 -6.63 10.34
C GLU A 155 -4.07 -5.72 9.16
N ALA A 156 -5.12 -4.88 9.31
CA ALA A 156 -5.54 -3.94 8.28
C ALA A 156 -4.46 -2.91 7.91
N ALA A 157 -3.78 -2.34 8.91
CA ALA A 157 -2.72 -1.35 8.68
C ALA A 157 -1.48 -1.98 8.03
N ASN A 158 -1.18 -3.24 8.34
CA ASN A 158 0.00 -3.95 7.86
C ASN A 158 -0.13 -4.44 6.41
N ILE A 159 -1.27 -4.23 5.76
CA ILE A 159 -1.46 -4.47 4.32
C ILE A 159 -0.56 -3.54 3.49
N TYR A 160 -0.11 -2.43 4.04
CA TYR A 160 0.58 -1.38 3.29
C TYR A 160 2.09 -1.43 3.43
N ILE A 161 2.75 -1.02 2.35
CA ILE A 161 4.16 -0.64 2.34
C ILE A 161 4.30 0.88 2.16
N ALA A 162 5.34 1.43 2.78
CA ALA A 162 5.85 2.76 2.51
C ALA A 162 7.00 2.67 1.49
N PHE A 163 7.10 3.66 0.60
CA PHE A 163 8.19 3.72 -0.36
C PHE A 163 8.67 5.15 -0.60
N ALA A 164 9.89 5.27 -1.12
CA ALA A 164 10.40 6.51 -1.68
C ALA A 164 11.23 6.26 -2.94
N PHE A 165 11.11 7.16 -3.90
CA PHE A 165 11.94 7.24 -5.10
C PHE A 165 12.64 8.59 -5.15
N GLU A 166 13.86 8.62 -5.66
CA GLU A 166 14.59 9.84 -5.99
C GLU A 166 14.52 10.09 -7.50
N LYS A 167 14.29 11.34 -7.91
CA LYS A 167 14.40 11.75 -9.31
C LYS A 167 15.86 12.01 -9.67
N ARG A 168 16.34 11.32 -10.70
CA ARG A 168 17.67 11.50 -11.28
C ARG A 168 17.61 12.25 -12.61
#